data_AF-A0A945YDY2-F1
#
_entry.id   AF-A0A945YDY2-F1
#
_cell.length_a   1.000
_cell.length_b   1.000
_cell.length_c   1.000
_cell.angle_alpha   90.00
_cell.angle_beta   90.00
_cell.angle_gamma   90.00
#
_symmetry.space_group_name_H-M   'P 1'
#
loop_
_entity.id
_entity.type
_entity.pdbx_description
1 polymer ?
#
loop_
_entity_poly.entity_id
_entity_poly.type
_entity_poly.pdbx_seq_one_letter_code
_entity_poly.pdbx_strand_id
1 'polypeptide(L)'
;MAMGYIIVMSDPFDLEQMAPSSDVDDVAHDASSSPPGYLMQLNLNPEQRMAAETVEGPVLVLAGAGTGKTRVLTTRLANILHRHLAFPSQLLVVTFTNKAAREMADRTAALVGRAVEGLWLGTFHSIGVRLLRRHGELVGLKSNFTILDTDDQLRLLKQLIEAEQLDPKRWPPRQLAASIDRWKDRGLIPEKVPAGEGESFANGKGVVLYKAYQERLKILNACDFGDLLLHCLTIFAEHADVLASYQ
;
A
#
# COMPACT_ATOMS: atom_id res chain seq x y z
N MET A 1 23.85 18.44 -11.19
CA MET A 1 23.29 17.46 -10.24
C MET A 1 21.91 17.96 -9.89
N ALA A 2 20.84 17.25 -10.27
CA ALA A 2 19.47 17.77 -10.07
C ALA A 2 19.14 17.78 -8.57
N MET A 3 18.85 18.97 -8.04
CA MET A 3 18.43 19.21 -6.65
C MET A 3 17.11 18.47 -6.40
N GLY A 4 17.10 17.57 -5.42
CA GLY A 4 15.87 17.09 -4.82
C GLY A 4 15.49 18.06 -3.71
N TYR A 5 14.26 18.56 -3.72
CA TYR A 5 13.74 19.43 -2.67
C TYR A 5 12.78 18.64 -1.77
N ILE A 6 12.66 19.08 -0.52
CA ILE A 6 11.79 18.49 0.49
C ILE A 6 10.64 19.45 0.73
N ILE A 7 9.43 18.92 0.74
CA ILE A 7 8.23 19.69 1.06
C ILE A 7 7.67 19.08 2.35
N VAL A 8 7.62 19.89 3.41
CA VAL A 8 6.89 19.55 4.63
C VAL A 8 5.46 20.04 4.42
N MET A 9 4.49 19.13 4.49
CA MET A 9 3.11 19.44 4.16
C MET A 9 2.26 19.49 5.43
N SER A 10 1.28 20.39 5.47
CA SER A 10 0.29 20.40 6.55
C SER A 10 -0.76 19.29 6.36
N ASP A 11 -1.13 19.02 5.11
CA ASP A 11 -2.02 17.94 4.68
C ASP A 11 -1.39 17.18 3.50
N PRO A 12 -1.07 15.87 3.64
CA PRO A 12 -0.50 15.08 2.54
C PRO A 12 -1.46 14.81 1.38
N PHE A 13 -2.75 15.11 1.52
CA PHE A 13 -3.77 14.88 0.49
C PHE A 13 -4.12 16.14 -0.31
N ASP A 14 -3.59 17.31 0.08
CA ASP A 14 -3.72 18.55 -0.67
C ASP A 14 -2.63 18.65 -1.75
N LEU A 15 -2.99 18.29 -2.97
CA LEU A 15 -2.07 18.26 -4.11
C LEU A 15 -1.67 19.67 -4.60
N GLU A 16 -2.36 20.73 -4.19
CA GLU A 16 -2.02 22.10 -4.56
C GLU A 16 -0.74 22.58 -3.86
N GLN A 17 -0.44 22.02 -2.68
CA GLN A 17 0.79 22.25 -1.92
C GLN A 17 2.04 21.58 -2.57
N MET A 18 1.87 20.86 -3.68
CA MET A 18 2.97 20.20 -4.41
C MET A 18 3.65 21.10 -5.46
N ALA A 19 3.15 22.33 -5.67
CA ALA A 19 3.83 23.31 -6.50
C ALA A 19 5.18 23.67 -5.85
N PRO A 20 6.28 23.83 -6.62
CA PRO A 20 7.55 24.29 -6.06
C PRO A 20 7.39 25.74 -5.57
N SER A 21 7.04 25.92 -4.31
CA SER A 21 7.19 27.20 -3.63
C SER A 21 8.68 27.44 -3.38
N SER A 22 9.12 28.68 -3.59
CA SER A 22 10.45 29.16 -3.18
C SER A 22 10.59 29.31 -1.67
N ASP A 23 9.50 29.08 -0.94
CA ASP A 23 9.38 29.33 0.48
C ASP A 23 9.62 28.01 1.21
N VAL A 24 10.89 27.81 1.57
CA VAL A 24 11.28 26.84 2.58
C VAL A 24 10.73 27.38 3.90
N ASP A 25 9.60 26.85 4.35
CA ASP A 25 9.10 27.14 5.69
C ASP A 25 10.11 26.62 6.71
N ASP A 26 10.81 27.56 7.35
CA ASP A 26 11.83 27.31 8.35
C ASP A 26 11.14 26.90 9.66
N VAL A 27 10.75 25.62 9.75
CA VAL A 27 10.17 25.06 10.97
C VAL A 27 11.29 24.92 12.00
N ALA A 28 11.32 25.86 12.94
CA ALA A 28 12.19 25.81 14.11
C ALA A 28 11.92 24.52 14.91
N HIS A 29 12.82 23.54 14.77
CA HIS A 29 12.83 22.34 15.60
C HIS A 29 13.46 22.65 16.97
N ASP A 30 12.76 22.26 18.03
CA ASP A 30 13.28 22.26 19.40
C ASP A 30 14.54 21.37 19.48
N ALA A 31 15.70 22.01 19.64
CA ALA A 31 17.03 21.46 19.46
C ALA A 31 17.61 20.85 20.75
N SER A 32 16.86 20.00 21.45
CA SER A 32 17.29 19.44 22.74
C SER A 32 17.83 18.00 22.70
N SER A 33 17.95 17.37 21.53
CA SER A 33 18.70 16.11 21.38
C SER A 33 19.71 16.22 20.24
N SER A 34 21.01 16.20 20.55
CA SER A 34 22.06 16.11 19.53
C SER A 34 21.76 14.93 18.59
N PRO A 35 21.88 15.10 17.25
CA PRO A 35 21.65 14.01 16.32
C PRO A 35 22.57 12.84 16.70
N PRO A 36 22.06 11.60 16.77
CA PRO A 36 22.88 10.48 17.17
C PRO A 36 24.12 10.40 16.26
N GLY A 37 25.31 10.24 16.86
CA GLY A 37 26.61 10.39 16.17
C GLY A 37 26.79 9.56 14.90
N TYR A 38 25.99 8.51 14.71
CA TYR A 38 25.98 7.72 13.48
C TYR A 38 25.47 8.52 12.26
N LEU A 39 24.56 9.48 12.42
CA LEU A 39 24.06 10.33 11.31
C LEU A 39 25.16 11.23 10.73
N MET A 40 26.14 11.63 11.54
CA MET A 40 27.31 12.39 11.05
C MET A 40 28.26 11.50 10.23
N GLN A 41 28.30 10.19 10.50
CA GLN A 41 29.14 9.24 9.77
C GLN A 41 28.55 8.85 8.40
N LEU A 42 27.27 9.14 8.17
CA LEU A 42 26.56 8.75 6.95
C LEU A 42 26.75 9.72 5.78
N ASN A 43 27.59 10.76 5.84
CA ASN A 43 27.91 11.65 4.71
C ASN A 43 26.68 12.02 3.85
N LEU A 44 25.58 12.41 4.50
CA LEU A 44 24.38 12.90 3.84
C LEU A 44 24.60 14.35 3.40
N ASN A 45 24.10 14.71 2.21
CA ASN A 45 24.00 16.13 1.86
C ASN A 45 22.93 16.84 2.72
N PRO A 46 22.89 18.18 2.75
CA PRO A 46 21.96 18.92 3.60
C PRO A 46 20.50 18.52 3.41
N GLU A 47 20.07 18.30 2.16
CA GLU A 47 18.69 17.92 1.87
C GLU A 47 18.40 16.49 2.39
N GLN A 48 19.24 15.51 2.08
CA GLN A 48 19.08 14.14 2.58
C GLN A 48 19.07 14.07 4.12
N ARG A 49 19.89 14.91 4.77
CA ARG A 49 19.92 15.05 6.22
C ARG A 49 18.58 15.57 6.75
N MET A 50 18.11 16.68 6.19
CA MET A 50 16.82 17.28 6.55
C MET A 50 15.70 16.23 6.44
N ALA A 51 15.56 15.53 5.31
CA ALA A 51 14.53 14.50 5.15
C ALA A 51 14.66 13.32 6.13
N ALA A 52 15.87 12.98 6.56
CA ALA A 52 16.08 11.91 7.54
C ALA A 52 15.85 12.35 8.99
N GLU A 53 16.00 13.65 9.28
CA GLU A 53 15.85 14.24 10.61
C GLU A 53 14.42 14.73 10.87
N THR A 54 13.68 15.13 9.84
CA THR A 54 12.24 15.47 9.94
C THR A 54 11.41 14.20 10.14
N VAL A 55 11.11 13.89 11.40
CA VAL A 55 10.40 12.67 11.83
C VAL A 55 8.93 12.91 12.13
N GLU A 56 8.55 14.16 12.39
CA GLU A 56 7.17 14.56 12.64
C GLU A 56 6.49 15.06 11.35
N GLY A 57 5.18 14.86 11.29
CA GLY A 57 4.33 15.37 10.22
C GLY A 57 4.56 14.74 8.83
N PRO A 58 3.73 15.17 7.85
CA PRO A 58 3.86 14.75 6.46
C PRO A 58 5.13 15.31 5.79
N VAL A 59 5.91 14.43 5.15
CA VAL A 59 7.14 14.82 4.44
C VAL A 59 7.15 14.19 3.05
N LEU A 60 7.23 15.03 2.02
CA LEU A 60 7.39 14.63 0.63
C LEU A 60 8.85 14.82 0.18
N VAL A 61 9.47 13.72 -0.26
CA VAL A 61 10.85 13.73 -0.77
C VAL A 61 10.85 13.55 -2.28
N LEU A 62 11.08 14.65 -3.01
CA LEU A 62 11.20 14.63 -4.46
C LEU A 62 12.66 14.37 -4.85
N ALA A 63 12.90 13.27 -5.56
CA ALA A 63 14.27 12.86 -5.86
C ALA A 63 14.37 12.13 -7.20
N GLY A 64 15.37 12.52 -7.99
CA GLY A 64 15.69 11.89 -9.28
C GLY A 64 16.25 10.47 -9.15
N ALA A 65 16.53 9.84 -10.29
CA ALA A 65 17.25 8.56 -10.30
C ALA A 65 18.66 8.74 -9.70
N GLY A 66 19.09 7.80 -8.86
CA GLY A 66 20.44 7.80 -8.28
C GLY A 66 20.71 8.83 -7.16
N THR A 67 19.74 9.66 -6.77
CA THR A 67 19.94 10.72 -5.75
C THR A 67 19.85 10.22 -4.30
N GLY A 68 19.81 8.91 -4.07
CA GLY A 68 19.85 8.34 -2.72
C GLY A 68 18.52 8.22 -1.98
N LYS A 69 17.36 8.23 -2.65
CA LYS A 69 16.03 8.04 -2.03
C LYS A 69 15.99 6.94 -0.97
N THR A 70 16.45 5.75 -1.34
CA THR A 70 16.47 4.59 -0.43
C THR A 70 17.35 4.85 0.80
N ARG A 71 18.50 5.52 0.61
CA ARG A 71 19.40 5.87 1.72
C ARG A 71 18.71 6.83 2.69
N VAL A 72 17.99 7.83 2.18
CA VAL A 72 17.21 8.77 3.00
C VAL A 72 16.17 8.01 3.83
N LEU A 73 15.35 7.18 3.19
CA LEU A 73 14.28 6.43 3.88
C LEU A 73 14.83 5.48 4.95
N THR A 74 15.88 4.72 4.65
CA THR A 74 16.48 3.80 5.64
C THR A 74 17.16 4.56 6.78
N THR A 75 17.73 5.72 6.50
CA THR A 75 18.34 6.57 7.54
C THR A 75 17.29 7.21 8.43
N ARG A 76 16.17 7.68 7.85
CA ARG A 76 15.01 8.20 8.60
C ARG A 76 14.46 7.12 9.53
N LEU A 77 14.27 5.91 9.03
CA LEU A 77 13.78 4.78 9.82
C LEU A 77 14.75 4.43 10.97
N ALA A 78 16.04 4.36 10.69
CA ALA A 78 17.05 4.16 11.73
C ALA A 78 17.06 5.30 12.75
N ASN A 79 16.80 6.55 12.33
CA ASN A 79 16.79 7.72 13.21
C ASN A 79 15.64 7.65 14.22
N ILE A 80 14.44 7.32 13.75
CA ILE A 80 13.27 7.10 14.59
C ILE A 80 13.55 6.02 15.65
N LEU A 81 14.19 4.92 15.24
CA LEU A 81 14.49 3.80 16.12
C LEU A 81 15.59 4.11 17.14
N HIS A 82 16.68 4.78 16.74
CA HIS A 82 17.77 5.15 17.65
C HIS A 82 17.36 6.23 18.65
N ARG A 83 16.50 7.17 18.23
CA ARG A 83 15.96 8.21 19.11
C ARG A 83 14.80 7.71 19.97
N HIS A 84 14.42 6.44 19.85
CA HIS A 84 13.31 5.82 20.56
C HIS A 84 11.97 6.57 20.41
N LEU A 85 11.74 7.15 19.23
CA LEU A 85 10.51 7.89 18.93
C LEU A 85 9.34 6.95 18.60
N ALA A 86 9.62 5.72 18.18
CA ALA A 86 8.63 4.68 17.96
C ALA A 86 9.23 3.29 18.17
N PHE A 87 8.39 2.34 18.59
CA PHE A 87 8.73 0.92 18.53
C PHE A 87 8.71 0.43 17.07
N PRO A 88 9.51 -0.59 16.69
CA PRO A 88 9.44 -1.19 15.36
C PRO A 88 8.01 -1.56 14.93
N SER A 89 7.19 -2.05 15.85
CA SER A 89 5.81 -2.44 15.60
C SER A 89 4.86 -1.29 15.25
N GLN A 90 5.27 -0.05 15.51
CA GLN A 90 4.52 1.17 15.20
C GLN A 90 4.93 1.78 13.85
N LEU A 91 5.86 1.15 13.13
CA LEU A 91 6.39 1.67 11.87
C LEU A 91 5.90 0.81 10.70
N LEU A 92 5.30 1.48 9.72
CA LEU A 92 4.83 0.89 8.47
C LEU A 92 5.70 1.39 7.30
N VAL A 93 6.20 0.43 6.52
CA VAL A 93 7.10 0.67 5.40
C VAL A 93 6.63 -0.14 4.20
N VAL A 94 6.14 0.56 3.18
CA VAL A 94 5.54 -0.07 2.00
C VAL A 94 6.38 0.19 0.75
N THR A 95 6.55 -0.83 -0.07
CA THR A 95 7.27 -0.78 -1.35
C THR A 95 6.49 -1.50 -2.45
N PHE A 96 6.90 -1.34 -3.71
CA PHE A 96 6.24 -2.01 -4.83
C PHE A 96 6.74 -3.43 -5.11
N THR A 97 7.95 -3.79 -4.64
CA THR A 97 8.53 -5.11 -4.93
C THR A 97 9.06 -5.78 -3.68
N ASN A 98 8.97 -7.12 -3.64
CA ASN A 98 9.53 -7.90 -2.55
C ASN A 98 11.06 -7.73 -2.43
N LYS A 99 11.75 -7.50 -3.56
CA LYS A 99 13.18 -7.21 -3.56
C LYS A 99 13.49 -5.89 -2.85
N ALA A 100 12.76 -4.83 -3.20
CA ALA A 100 12.93 -3.52 -2.54
C ALA A 100 12.61 -3.59 -1.05
N ALA A 101 11.56 -4.32 -0.67
CA ALA A 101 11.23 -4.58 0.73
C ALA A 101 12.42 -5.23 1.47
N ARG A 102 12.96 -6.34 0.95
CA ARG A 102 14.12 -7.02 1.55
C ARG A 102 15.33 -6.11 1.65
N GLU A 103 15.69 -5.42 0.57
CA GLU A 103 16.81 -4.48 0.57
C GLU A 103 16.63 -3.36 1.60
N MET A 104 15.41 -2.84 1.81
CA MET A 104 15.15 -1.84 2.83
C MET A 104 15.27 -2.41 4.25
N ALA A 105 14.81 -3.64 4.48
CA ALA A 105 14.95 -4.31 5.76
C ALA A 105 16.44 -4.52 6.11
N ASP A 106 17.22 -5.06 5.16
CA ASP A 106 18.65 -5.35 5.34
C ASP A 106 19.45 -4.06 5.64
N ARG A 107 19.20 -3.00 4.87
CA ARG A 107 19.86 -1.69 5.06
C ARG A 107 19.50 -1.06 6.41
N THR A 108 18.23 -1.17 6.82
CA THR A 108 17.80 -0.62 8.11
C THR A 108 18.43 -1.41 9.26
N ALA A 109 18.42 -2.75 9.19
CA ALA A 109 19.06 -3.60 10.19
C ALA A 109 20.56 -3.30 10.32
N ALA A 110 21.26 -3.09 9.21
CA ALA A 110 22.67 -2.70 9.21
C ALA A 110 22.91 -1.35 9.88
N LEU A 111 22.03 -0.36 9.67
CA LEU A 111 22.13 0.95 10.31
C LEU A 111 21.83 0.90 11.81
N VAL A 112 20.85 0.11 12.23
CA VAL A 112 20.43 -0.04 13.63
C VAL A 112 21.35 -1.00 14.42
N GLY A 113 22.16 -1.80 13.72
CA GLY A 113 23.08 -2.78 14.31
C GLY A 113 22.41 -4.04 14.86
N ARG A 114 21.13 -4.26 14.55
CA ARG A 114 20.34 -5.44 14.95
C ARG A 114 19.18 -5.69 13.99
N ALA A 115 18.61 -6.89 14.03
CA ALA A 115 17.38 -7.19 13.32
C ALA A 115 16.23 -6.27 13.78
N VAL A 116 15.41 -5.81 12.84
CA VAL A 116 14.28 -4.90 13.10
C VAL A 116 12.98 -5.71 13.23
N GLU A 117 12.94 -6.59 14.23
CA GLU A 117 11.79 -7.47 14.48
C GLU A 117 10.53 -6.66 14.82
N GLY A 118 9.38 -7.14 14.38
CA GLY A 118 8.08 -6.49 14.59
C GLY A 118 7.74 -5.37 13.60
N LEU A 119 8.69 -4.90 12.79
CA LEU A 119 8.45 -3.89 11.77
C LEU A 119 7.42 -4.36 10.72
N TRP A 120 6.48 -3.48 10.37
CA TRP A 120 5.58 -3.72 9.23
C TRP A 120 6.27 -3.27 7.95
N LEU A 121 7.09 -4.15 7.38
CA LEU A 121 7.81 -3.87 6.13
C LEU A 121 7.40 -4.87 5.06
N GLY A 122 6.92 -4.38 3.92
CA GLY A 122 6.54 -5.26 2.81
C GLY A 122 6.08 -4.53 1.56
N THR A 123 5.39 -5.27 0.69
CA THR A 123 4.60 -4.67 -0.39
C THR A 123 3.18 -4.41 0.08
N PHE A 124 2.45 -3.56 -0.64
CA PHE A 124 1.01 -3.35 -0.38
C PHE A 124 0.26 -4.68 -0.20
N HIS A 125 0.48 -5.63 -1.11
CA HIS A 125 -0.13 -6.95 -1.05
C HIS A 125 0.35 -7.77 0.15
N SER A 126 1.64 -7.80 0.46
CA SER A 126 2.15 -8.56 1.62
C SER A 126 1.60 -8.01 2.95
N ILE A 127 1.45 -6.68 3.05
CA ILE A 127 0.81 -6.03 4.20
C ILE A 127 -0.68 -6.35 4.24
N GLY A 128 -1.37 -6.27 3.09
CA GLY A 128 -2.79 -6.64 2.97
C GLY A 128 -3.06 -8.08 3.38
N VAL A 129 -2.23 -9.03 2.94
CA VAL A 129 -2.29 -10.43 3.40
C VAL A 129 -2.14 -10.50 4.92
N ARG A 130 -1.11 -9.86 5.50
CA ARG A 130 -0.90 -9.89 6.96
C ARG A 130 -2.12 -9.36 7.72
N LEU A 131 -2.76 -8.30 7.21
CA LEU A 131 -3.98 -7.74 7.80
C LEU A 131 -5.16 -8.70 7.68
N LEU A 132 -5.39 -9.27 6.49
CA LEU A 132 -6.47 -10.22 6.25
C LEU A 132 -6.29 -11.55 6.99
N ARG A 133 -5.05 -11.98 7.26
CA ARG A 133 -4.80 -13.13 8.14
C ARG A 133 -5.30 -12.89 9.56
N ARG A 134 -5.36 -11.63 10.02
CA ARG A 134 -5.85 -11.24 11.34
C ARG A 134 -7.34 -10.88 11.35
N HIS A 135 -7.83 -10.23 10.30
CA HIS A 135 -9.17 -9.62 10.27
C HIS A 135 -10.08 -10.11 9.13
N GLY A 136 -9.67 -11.12 8.37
CA GLY A 136 -10.40 -11.60 7.18
C GLY A 136 -11.83 -12.05 7.45
N GLU A 137 -12.15 -12.47 8.68
CA GLU A 137 -13.50 -12.89 9.07
C GLU A 137 -14.53 -11.77 8.91
N LEU A 138 -14.11 -10.50 9.07
CA LEU A 138 -14.97 -9.32 8.91
C LEU A 138 -15.46 -9.14 7.47
N VAL A 139 -14.75 -9.69 6.49
CA VAL A 139 -15.16 -9.68 5.07
C VAL A 139 -15.65 -11.05 4.57
N GLY A 140 -15.84 -12.00 5.50
CA GLY A 140 -16.33 -13.35 5.20
C GLY A 140 -15.25 -14.31 4.69
N LEU A 141 -13.97 -14.03 4.97
CA LEU A 141 -12.85 -14.95 4.72
C LEU A 141 -12.43 -15.64 6.01
N LYS A 142 -11.91 -16.86 5.91
CA LYS A 142 -11.19 -17.50 7.03
C LYS A 142 -9.72 -17.12 6.98
N SER A 143 -9.04 -17.14 8.12
CA SER A 143 -7.63 -16.78 8.23
C SER A 143 -6.69 -17.59 7.32
N ASN A 144 -7.08 -18.77 6.85
CA ASN A 144 -6.30 -19.64 5.95
C ASN A 144 -6.73 -19.55 4.46
N PHE A 145 -7.35 -18.44 4.02
CA PHE A 145 -7.73 -18.23 2.63
C PHE A 145 -6.59 -18.45 1.61
N THR A 146 -6.95 -18.90 0.41
CA THR A 146 -6.04 -19.06 -0.72
C THR A 146 -6.01 -17.79 -1.58
N ILE A 147 -4.85 -17.43 -2.12
CA ILE A 147 -4.72 -16.32 -3.07
C ILE A 147 -4.72 -16.93 -4.47
N LEU A 148 -5.69 -16.58 -5.31
CA LEU A 148 -5.74 -17.04 -6.69
C LEU A 148 -4.73 -16.29 -7.55
N ASP A 149 -4.05 -17.03 -8.42
CA ASP A 149 -3.30 -16.43 -9.52
C ASP A 149 -4.23 -16.07 -10.69
N THR A 150 -3.65 -15.45 -11.72
CA THR A 150 -4.40 -15.02 -12.91
C THR A 150 -5.05 -16.18 -13.65
N ASP A 151 -4.42 -17.35 -13.74
CA ASP A 151 -4.97 -18.47 -14.49
C ASP A 151 -6.16 -19.11 -13.76
N ASP A 152 -6.08 -19.21 -12.43
CA ASP A 152 -7.17 -19.67 -11.58
C ASP A 152 -8.34 -18.68 -11.57
N GLN A 153 -8.06 -17.37 -11.50
CA GLN A 153 -9.05 -16.31 -11.64
C GLN A 153 -9.79 -16.42 -12.99
N LEU A 154 -9.06 -16.54 -14.10
CA LEU A 154 -9.65 -16.65 -15.44
C LEU A 154 -10.48 -17.93 -15.60
N ARG A 155 -10.05 -19.04 -14.99
CA ARG A 155 -10.81 -20.30 -15.00
C ARG A 155 -12.13 -20.15 -14.25
N LEU A 156 -12.12 -19.48 -13.10
CA LEU A 156 -13.33 -19.23 -12.31
C LEU A 156 -14.30 -18.31 -13.04
N LEU A 157 -13.80 -17.21 -13.62
CA LEU A 157 -14.63 -16.29 -14.41
C LEU A 157 -15.24 -16.98 -15.63
N LYS A 158 -14.50 -17.86 -16.30
CA LYS A 158 -15.04 -18.65 -17.42
C LYS A 158 -16.23 -19.50 -16.99
N GLN A 159 -16.13 -20.18 -15.85
CA GLN A 159 -17.24 -21.00 -15.32
C GLN A 159 -18.48 -20.15 -15.01
N LEU A 160 -18.30 -18.93 -14.50
CA LEU A 160 -19.41 -18.01 -14.22
C LEU A 160 -20.07 -17.49 -15.50
N ILE A 161 -19.27 -17.17 -16.52
CA ILE A 161 -19.77 -16.76 -17.85
C ILE A 161 -20.60 -17.89 -18.47
N GLU A 162 -20.10 -19.14 -18.44
CA GLU A 162 -20.82 -20.29 -18.98
C GLU A 162 -22.11 -20.59 -18.17
N ALA A 163 -22.09 -20.44 -16.84
CA ALA A 163 -23.27 -20.61 -15.99
C ALA A 163 -24.37 -19.57 -16.29
N GLU A 164 -23.99 -18.37 -16.70
CA GLU A 164 -24.90 -17.31 -17.14
C GLU A 164 -25.37 -17.45 -18.61
N GLN A 165 -25.09 -18.61 -19.23
CA GLN A 165 -25.42 -18.94 -20.62
C GLN A 165 -24.81 -17.96 -21.64
N LEU A 166 -23.64 -17.40 -21.31
CA LEU A 166 -22.88 -16.53 -22.20
C LEU A 166 -21.80 -17.32 -22.93
N ASP A 167 -21.56 -16.99 -24.21
CA ASP A 167 -20.48 -17.59 -24.99
C ASP A 167 -19.12 -16.97 -24.59
N PRO A 168 -18.18 -17.74 -24.00
CA PRO A 168 -16.87 -17.22 -23.59
C PRO A 168 -15.98 -16.82 -24.78
N LYS A 169 -16.31 -17.18 -26.02
CA LYS A 169 -15.63 -16.66 -27.22
C LYS A 169 -16.08 -15.23 -27.54
N ARG A 170 -17.37 -14.94 -27.37
CA ARG A 170 -17.94 -13.60 -27.56
C ARG A 170 -17.66 -12.68 -26.37
N TRP A 171 -17.63 -13.25 -25.17
CA TRP A 171 -17.41 -12.54 -23.90
C TRP A 171 -16.21 -13.14 -23.16
N PRO A 172 -14.98 -12.77 -23.53
CA PRO A 172 -13.78 -13.41 -22.98
C PRO A 172 -13.62 -13.18 -21.47
N PRO A 173 -13.26 -14.22 -20.68
CA PRO A 173 -13.00 -14.07 -19.23
C PRO A 173 -11.96 -13.01 -18.90
N ARG A 174 -10.94 -12.83 -19.76
CA ARG A 174 -9.91 -11.78 -19.61
C ARG A 174 -10.49 -10.38 -19.67
N GLN A 175 -11.51 -10.14 -20.49
CA GLN A 175 -12.15 -8.84 -20.59
C GLN A 175 -12.95 -8.54 -19.30
N LEU A 176 -13.65 -9.55 -18.76
CA LEU A 176 -14.34 -9.41 -17.48
C LEU A 176 -13.36 -9.18 -16.32
N ALA A 177 -12.27 -9.96 -16.26
CA ALA A 177 -11.21 -9.80 -15.25
C ALA A 177 -10.67 -8.36 -15.26
N ALA A 178 -10.32 -7.83 -16.43
CA ALA A 178 -9.82 -6.46 -16.55
C ALA A 178 -10.84 -5.40 -16.10
N SER A 179 -12.14 -5.64 -16.28
CA SER A 179 -13.17 -4.74 -15.74
C SER A 179 -13.26 -4.83 -14.23
N ILE A 180 -13.23 -6.04 -13.67
CA ILE A 180 -13.23 -6.27 -12.22
C ILE A 180 -12.01 -5.64 -11.57
N ASP A 181 -10.81 -5.84 -12.13
CA ASP A 181 -9.57 -5.26 -11.61
C ASP A 181 -9.65 -3.73 -11.57
N ARG A 182 -10.17 -3.08 -12.63
CA ARG A 182 -10.38 -1.62 -12.64
C ARG A 182 -11.34 -1.15 -11.55
N TRP A 183 -12.36 -1.93 -11.21
CA TRP A 183 -13.27 -1.61 -10.11
C TRP A 183 -12.59 -1.79 -8.76
N LYS A 184 -11.83 -2.88 -8.57
CA LYS A 184 -11.06 -3.15 -7.34
C LYS A 184 -10.00 -2.09 -7.08
N ASP A 185 -9.26 -1.66 -8.11
CA ASP A 185 -8.24 -0.61 -8.03
C ASP A 185 -8.82 0.75 -7.58
N ARG A 186 -10.11 0.98 -7.86
CA ARG A 186 -10.86 2.16 -7.42
C ARG A 186 -11.55 1.99 -6.06
N GLY A 187 -11.35 0.86 -5.39
CA GLY A 187 -11.99 0.57 -4.11
C GLY A 187 -13.47 0.21 -4.21
N LEU A 188 -13.95 -0.23 -5.38
CA LEU A 188 -15.36 -0.51 -5.61
C LEU A 188 -15.69 -1.99 -5.39
N ILE A 189 -16.47 -2.24 -4.34
CA ILE A 189 -17.22 -3.50 -4.17
C ILE A 189 -18.37 -3.55 -5.20
N PRO A 190 -18.92 -4.74 -5.52
CA PRO A 190 -19.97 -4.87 -6.53
C PRO A 190 -21.14 -3.90 -6.36
N GLU A 191 -21.58 -3.67 -5.13
CA GLU A 191 -22.68 -2.77 -4.77
C GLU A 191 -22.37 -1.28 -5.01
N LYS A 192 -21.09 -0.91 -5.11
CA LYS A 192 -20.63 0.47 -5.31
C LYS A 192 -20.23 0.77 -6.76
N VAL A 193 -20.29 -0.22 -7.67
CA VAL A 193 -19.98 0.01 -9.09
C VAL A 193 -21.09 0.87 -9.72
N PRO A 194 -20.76 2.01 -10.36
CA PRO A 194 -21.77 2.84 -11.01
C PRO A 194 -22.52 2.08 -12.11
N ALA A 195 -23.84 2.29 -12.21
CA ALA A 195 -24.72 1.51 -13.09
C ALA A 195 -24.24 1.41 -14.56
N GLY A 196 -23.71 2.51 -15.11
CA GLY A 196 -23.25 2.57 -16.50
C GLY A 196 -21.93 1.81 -16.78
N GLU A 197 -21.14 1.47 -15.76
CA GLU A 197 -19.85 0.80 -15.97
C GLU A 197 -20.01 -0.70 -16.31
N GLY A 198 -21.09 -1.31 -15.83
CA GLY A 198 -21.43 -2.71 -16.11
C GLY A 198 -21.96 -2.98 -17.51
N GLU A 199 -22.43 -1.94 -18.21
CA GLU A 199 -23.09 -2.03 -19.52
C GLU A 199 -22.18 -2.57 -20.62
N SER A 200 -20.88 -2.30 -20.50
CA SER A 200 -19.86 -2.69 -21.48
C SER A 200 -19.65 -4.20 -21.62
N PHE A 201 -20.05 -5.01 -20.63
CA PHE A 201 -19.87 -6.46 -20.64
C PHE A 201 -21.19 -7.21 -20.64
N ALA A 202 -21.35 -8.11 -21.61
CA ALA A 202 -22.48 -9.03 -21.72
C ALA A 202 -23.86 -8.35 -21.58
N ASN A 203 -24.04 -7.20 -22.26
CA ASN A 203 -25.27 -6.40 -22.25
C ASN A 203 -25.70 -5.98 -20.83
N GLY A 204 -24.78 -5.47 -20.01
CA GLY A 204 -25.09 -5.04 -18.63
C GLY A 204 -24.90 -6.08 -17.54
N LYS A 205 -24.44 -7.29 -17.88
CA LYS A 205 -24.19 -8.35 -16.88
C LYS A 205 -22.84 -8.22 -16.14
N GLY A 206 -22.01 -7.23 -16.46
CA GLY A 206 -20.68 -7.08 -15.85
C GLY A 206 -20.70 -7.05 -14.31
N VAL A 207 -21.55 -6.22 -13.71
CA VAL A 207 -21.66 -6.11 -12.23
C VAL A 207 -22.28 -7.37 -11.62
N VAL A 208 -23.25 -7.99 -12.30
CA VAL A 208 -23.87 -9.25 -11.85
C VAL A 208 -22.82 -10.35 -11.77
N LEU A 209 -21.98 -10.48 -12.80
CA LEU A 209 -20.89 -11.45 -12.82
C LEU A 209 -19.80 -11.12 -11.80
N TYR A 210 -19.50 -9.84 -11.55
CA TYR A 210 -18.58 -9.44 -10.49
C TYR A 210 -19.10 -9.83 -9.11
N LYS A 211 -20.38 -9.61 -8.83
CA LYS A 211 -21.01 -10.05 -7.59
C LYS A 211 -20.93 -11.57 -7.41
N ALA A 212 -21.33 -12.33 -8.43
CA ALA A 212 -21.25 -13.79 -8.42
C ALA A 212 -19.80 -14.30 -8.23
N TYR A 213 -18.83 -13.58 -8.81
CA TYR A 213 -17.40 -13.87 -8.64
C TYR A 213 -16.93 -13.67 -7.19
N GLN A 214 -17.25 -12.54 -6.56
CA GLN A 214 -16.90 -12.29 -5.15
C GLN A 214 -17.59 -13.28 -4.20
N GLU A 215 -18.85 -13.63 -4.45
CA GLU A 215 -19.56 -14.65 -3.67
C GLU A 215 -18.88 -16.03 -3.80
N ARG A 216 -18.49 -16.40 -5.02
CA ARG A 216 -17.79 -17.66 -5.27
C ARG A 216 -16.41 -17.70 -4.61
N LEU A 217 -15.67 -16.61 -4.62
CA LEU A 217 -14.39 -16.48 -3.91
C LEU A 217 -14.56 -16.74 -2.40
N LYS A 218 -15.57 -16.13 -1.76
CA LYS A 218 -15.89 -16.37 -0.35
C LYS A 218 -16.21 -17.83 -0.06
N ILE A 219 -17.03 -18.47 -0.90
CA ILE A 219 -17.37 -19.91 -0.77
C ILE A 219 -16.11 -20.78 -0.83
N LEU A 220 -15.20 -20.46 -1.75
CA LEU A 220 -13.92 -21.17 -1.91
C LEU A 220 -12.89 -20.80 -0.83
N ASN A 221 -13.23 -19.88 0.08
CA ASN A 221 -12.30 -19.27 1.02
C ASN A 221 -11.04 -18.78 0.29
N ALA A 222 -11.24 -18.01 -0.77
CA ALA A 222 -10.19 -17.49 -1.63
C ALA A 222 -10.37 -15.99 -1.87
N CYS A 223 -9.30 -15.34 -2.29
CA CYS A 223 -9.31 -13.96 -2.77
C CYS A 223 -8.32 -13.85 -3.94
N ASP A 224 -8.45 -12.82 -4.79
CA ASP A 224 -7.42 -12.50 -5.78
C ASP A 224 -6.51 -11.35 -5.30
N PHE A 225 -5.58 -10.90 -6.15
CA PHE A 225 -4.64 -9.84 -5.80
C PHE A 225 -5.34 -8.50 -5.49
N GLY A 226 -6.37 -8.12 -6.24
CA GLY A 226 -7.11 -6.88 -6.01
C GLY A 226 -7.87 -6.90 -4.68
N ASP A 227 -8.39 -8.07 -4.30
CA ASP A 227 -9.07 -8.25 -3.01
C ASP A 227 -8.16 -8.02 -1.80
N LEU A 228 -6.85 -8.27 -1.92
CA LEU A 228 -5.91 -8.05 -0.82
C LEU A 228 -5.91 -6.60 -0.33
N LEU A 229 -6.20 -5.64 -1.21
CA LEU A 229 -6.31 -4.23 -0.87
C LEU A 229 -7.76 -3.82 -0.66
N LEU A 230 -8.67 -4.24 -1.54
CA LEU A 230 -10.09 -3.90 -1.45
C LEU A 230 -10.69 -4.34 -0.12
N HIS A 231 -10.41 -5.57 0.33
CA HIS A 231 -10.93 -6.03 1.62
C HIS A 231 -10.34 -5.28 2.81
N CYS A 232 -9.06 -4.90 2.78
CA CYS A 232 -8.49 -4.06 3.84
C CYS A 232 -9.19 -2.70 3.91
N LEU A 233 -9.45 -2.09 2.75
CA LEU A 233 -10.20 -0.84 2.67
C LEU A 233 -11.63 -1.00 3.19
N THR A 234 -12.33 -2.07 2.79
CA THR A 234 -13.67 -2.37 3.29
C THR A 234 -13.67 -2.53 4.81
N ILE A 235 -12.72 -3.28 5.39
CA ILE A 235 -12.61 -3.47 6.84
C ILE A 235 -12.45 -2.12 7.54
N PHE A 236 -11.50 -1.30 7.10
CA PHE A 236 -11.26 0.00 7.74
C PHE A 236 -12.40 1.00 7.56
N ALA A 237 -13.12 0.94 6.44
CA ALA A 237 -14.27 1.81 6.20
C ALA A 237 -15.50 1.42 7.04
N GLU A 238 -15.67 0.13 7.35
CA GLU A 238 -16.87 -0.40 8.03
C GLU A 238 -16.63 -0.67 9.53
N HIS A 239 -15.37 -0.83 9.96
CA HIS A 239 -14.98 -1.15 11.34
C HIS A 239 -13.99 -0.13 11.89
N ALA A 240 -14.53 0.99 12.40
CA ALA A 240 -13.73 2.08 12.96
C ALA A 240 -12.88 1.67 14.18
N ASP A 241 -13.34 0.67 14.95
CA ASP A 241 -12.60 0.08 16.07
C ASP A 241 -11.33 -0.65 15.60
N VAL A 242 -11.42 -1.36 14.47
CA VAL A 242 -10.26 -2.02 13.86
C VAL A 242 -9.29 -0.96 13.36
N LEU A 243 -9.78 0.06 12.63
CA LEU A 243 -8.93 1.16 12.15
C LEU A 243 -8.20 1.87 13.30
N ALA A 244 -8.90 2.17 14.39
CA ALA A 244 -8.33 2.83 15.57
C ALA A 244 -7.19 2.03 16.23
N SER A 245 -7.13 0.70 16.04
CA SER A 245 -6.01 -0.12 16.54
C SER A 245 -4.72 0.03 15.73
N TYR A 246 -4.79 0.68 14.56
CA TYR A 246 -3.66 0.94 13.65
C TYR A 246 -3.26 2.43 13.56
N GLN A 247 -3.94 3.31 14.30
CA GLN A 247 -3.67 4.76 14.37
C GLN A 247 -3.10 5.12 15.74
#